data_AF-A0A4S4F0V0-F1
#
_entry.id   AF-A0A4S4F0V0-F1
#
_cell.length_a   1.000
_cell.length_b   1.000
_cell.length_c   1.000
_cell.angle_alpha   90.00
_cell.angle_beta   90.00
_cell.angle_gamma   90.00
#
_symmetry.space_group_name_H-M   'P 1'
#
loop_
_entity.id
_entity.type
_entity.pdbx_description
1 polymer ?
#
loop_
_entity_poly.entity_id
_entity_poly.type
_entity_poly.pdbx_seq_one_letter_code
_entity_poly.pdbx_strand_id
1 'polypeptide(L)'
;MESSSMEQEKLPIFEVGPCENGYHLGFLIGKRFSKQIRSRLATDLILQNQLLPFSQTPQFQPLLKSLSDSNRNKFPTYWDELLGTAQGSGVAVLNLILLNFRKEILPFIPKTATNSNVDHTTDDDCFDVLVVSESMAIAAHNEDANVALLGHTATLSNGLSFTAYTYAGELPSCAFGFNNHGLAFTLNSVPPSENEIVSGAIGRNFISRDLLEATSMDDALTRIHSSNASIGHSYNLIDISTRRILNVETASRDRVSVKEVGAIPFFHANMYLHLQIQQVRDENSLRRQKRAALLPKQSKLDFLSLLGDTDDTKYPIYMTGPILYTLCTGMIDLDEETLSIIEGNPKEGQVTHVLKMMSGRGQERGGRGGRCGRPRQGVNEVSVHEVPVQEEGFNQANASTKQTKLMWPSQWGKRKYQNKQFKPQWVP
;
A
#
# COMPACT_ATOMS: atom_id res chain seq x y z
N MET A 1 23.38 23.02 -24.76
CA MET A 1 23.01 21.98 -23.78
C MET A 1 22.09 22.64 -22.79
N GLU A 2 20.79 22.68 -23.10
CA GLU A 2 19.79 23.20 -22.18
C GLU A 2 19.47 22.09 -21.18
N SER A 3 19.89 22.35 -19.94
CA SER A 3 19.46 21.64 -18.75
C SER A 3 17.97 21.90 -18.56
N SER A 4 17.12 20.98 -19.02
CA SER A 4 15.71 20.94 -18.64
C SER A 4 15.62 20.66 -17.13
N SER A 5 15.56 21.71 -16.33
CA SER A 5 15.10 21.62 -14.94
C SER A 5 13.65 21.13 -14.97
N MET A 6 13.43 19.83 -14.77
CA MET A 6 12.12 19.37 -14.35
C MET A 6 11.85 20.04 -13.00
N GLU A 7 10.97 21.04 -12.98
CA GLU A 7 10.35 21.50 -11.75
C GLU A 7 9.75 20.26 -11.08
N GLN A 8 10.27 19.91 -9.90
CA GLN A 8 9.73 18.84 -9.08
C GLN A 8 8.32 19.28 -8.64
N GLU A 9 7.29 18.82 -9.35
CA GLU A 9 5.92 18.95 -8.87
C GLU A 9 5.82 18.22 -7.52
N LYS A 10 5.49 18.96 -6.46
CA LYS A 10 5.26 18.43 -5.11
C LYS A 10 4.30 17.24 -5.16
N LEU A 11 4.55 16.20 -4.37
CA LEU A 11 3.67 15.02 -4.24
C LEU A 11 2.18 15.44 -4.10
N PRO A 12 1.31 15.06 -5.05
CA PRO A 12 -0.08 15.48 -5.02
C PRO A 12 -0.87 14.73 -3.94
N ILE A 13 -1.46 15.48 -3.01
CA ILE A 13 -2.46 14.97 -2.06
C ILE A 13 -3.84 14.99 -2.76
N PHE A 14 -4.57 13.87 -2.69
CA PHE A 14 -5.92 13.77 -3.26
C PHE A 14 -6.93 13.31 -2.20
N GLU A 15 -7.72 14.24 -1.71
CA GLU A 15 -8.86 13.90 -0.87
C GLU A 15 -9.99 13.34 -1.73
N VAL A 16 -10.59 12.23 -1.32
CA VAL A 16 -11.64 11.54 -2.06
C VAL A 16 -12.80 11.17 -1.11
N GLY A 17 -14.02 11.17 -1.66
CA GLY A 17 -15.26 10.76 -0.98
C GLY A 17 -16.05 11.87 -0.26
N PRO A 18 -17.26 11.60 0.29
CA PRO A 18 -18.29 10.61 -0.06
C PRO A 18 -18.05 9.44 -1.01
N CYS A 19 -17.57 8.25 -0.63
CA CYS A 19 -17.60 7.11 -1.58
C CYS A 19 -18.67 6.09 -1.19
N GLU A 20 -19.52 5.74 -2.16
CA GLU A 20 -20.63 4.79 -1.96
C GLU A 20 -20.15 3.34 -1.76
N ASN A 21 -19.02 2.97 -2.37
CA ASN A 21 -18.43 1.65 -2.32
C ASN A 21 -16.96 1.71 -2.81
N GLY A 22 -16.24 0.59 -2.68
CA GLY A 22 -14.85 0.46 -3.12
C GLY A 22 -14.65 0.74 -4.60
N TYR A 23 -15.57 0.29 -5.46
CA TYR A 23 -15.50 0.56 -6.90
C TYR A 23 -15.53 2.06 -7.21
N HIS A 24 -16.42 2.83 -6.57
CA HIS A 24 -16.50 4.28 -6.76
C HIS A 24 -15.22 4.97 -6.28
N LEU A 25 -14.67 4.56 -5.12
CA LEU A 25 -13.37 5.06 -4.64
C LEU A 25 -12.29 4.84 -5.70
N GLY A 26 -12.13 3.60 -6.16
CA GLY A 26 -11.15 3.23 -7.17
C GLY A 26 -11.35 4.01 -8.48
N PHE A 27 -12.59 4.18 -8.94
CA PHE A 27 -12.89 4.95 -10.15
C PHE A 27 -12.43 6.40 -10.04
N LEU A 28 -12.65 7.07 -8.90
CA LEU A 28 -12.22 8.44 -8.68
C LEU A 28 -10.70 8.56 -8.62
N ILE A 29 -10.02 7.64 -7.92
CA ILE A 29 -8.55 7.55 -7.89
C ILE A 29 -8.00 7.35 -9.30
N GLY A 30 -8.51 6.35 -10.02
CA GLY A 30 -8.10 6.04 -11.39
C GLY A 30 -8.29 7.22 -12.35
N LYS A 31 -9.39 7.96 -12.22
CA LYS A 31 -9.65 9.16 -13.01
C LYS A 31 -8.65 10.28 -12.69
N ARG A 32 -8.43 10.54 -11.40
CA ARG A 32 -7.52 11.59 -10.91
C ARG A 32 -6.08 11.37 -11.35
N PHE A 33 -5.60 10.13 -11.26
CA PHE A 33 -4.22 9.74 -11.53
C PHE A 33 -4.04 9.01 -12.86
N SER A 34 -4.99 9.14 -13.78
CA SER A 34 -4.99 8.45 -15.07
C SER A 34 -3.70 8.65 -15.86
N LYS A 35 -3.13 9.86 -15.86
CA LYS A 35 -1.85 10.16 -16.51
C LYS A 35 -0.68 9.42 -15.86
N GLN A 36 -0.56 9.49 -14.54
CA GLN A 36 0.50 8.83 -13.76
C GLN A 36 0.42 7.31 -13.91
N ILE A 37 -0.79 6.73 -13.81
CA ILE A 37 -1.02 5.29 -13.99
C ILE A 37 -0.58 4.86 -15.39
N ARG A 38 -1.04 5.55 -16.45
CA ARG A 38 -0.64 5.22 -17.83
C ARG A 38 0.86 5.38 -18.05
N SER A 39 1.46 6.43 -17.48
CA SER A 39 2.90 6.66 -17.55
C SER A 39 3.67 5.51 -16.91
N ARG A 40 3.35 5.16 -15.66
CA ARG A 40 3.97 4.03 -14.95
C ARG A 40 3.82 2.74 -15.76
N LEU A 41 2.62 2.43 -16.24
CA LEU A 41 2.39 1.23 -17.04
C LEU A 41 3.29 1.19 -18.28
N ALA A 42 3.55 2.33 -18.93
CA ALA A 42 4.41 2.40 -20.11
C ALA A 42 5.91 2.29 -19.79
N THR A 43 6.34 2.75 -18.60
CA THR A 43 7.77 2.86 -18.24
C THR A 43 8.27 1.81 -17.25
N ASP A 44 7.38 1.08 -16.56
CA ASP A 44 7.75 0.04 -15.60
C ASP A 44 8.34 -1.17 -16.33
N LEU A 45 9.67 -1.28 -16.29
CA LEU A 45 10.42 -2.32 -17.00
C LEU A 45 10.11 -3.73 -16.50
N ILE A 46 9.76 -3.90 -15.23
CA ILE A 46 9.38 -5.22 -14.70
C ILE A 46 8.02 -5.62 -15.26
N LEU A 47 7.06 -4.69 -15.28
CA LEU A 47 5.78 -4.94 -15.91
C LEU A 47 5.95 -5.29 -17.39
N GLN A 48 6.69 -4.46 -18.14
CA GLN A 48 6.84 -4.61 -19.60
C GLN A 48 7.64 -5.84 -20.01
N ASN A 49 8.75 -6.12 -19.32
CA ASN A 49 9.70 -7.15 -19.77
C ASN A 49 9.53 -8.50 -19.05
N GLN A 50 8.83 -8.55 -17.92
CA GLN A 50 8.68 -9.78 -17.13
C GLN A 50 7.21 -10.17 -16.93
N LEU A 51 6.41 -9.32 -16.28
CA LEU A 51 5.03 -9.67 -15.90
C LEU A 51 4.11 -9.83 -17.12
N LEU A 52 4.13 -8.88 -18.07
CA LEU A 52 3.31 -8.95 -19.28
C LEU A 52 3.68 -10.13 -20.17
N PRO A 53 4.97 -10.40 -20.49
CA PRO A 53 5.36 -11.60 -21.21
C PRO A 53 4.95 -12.88 -20.50
N PHE A 54 5.18 -12.99 -19.18
CA PHE A 54 4.77 -14.16 -18.42
C PHE A 54 3.26 -14.35 -18.44
N SER A 55 2.48 -13.26 -18.45
CA SER A 55 1.01 -13.32 -18.49
C SER A 55 0.44 -14.01 -19.74
N GLN A 56 1.21 -14.06 -20.82
CA GLN A 56 0.83 -14.72 -22.08
C GLN A 56 1.14 -16.22 -22.10
N THR A 57 1.80 -16.74 -21.06
CA THR A 57 2.19 -18.15 -20.98
C THR A 57 1.04 -19.01 -20.42
N PRO A 58 0.91 -20.29 -20.86
CA PRO A 58 -0.06 -21.22 -20.27
C PRO A 58 0.15 -21.44 -18.76
N GLN A 59 1.39 -21.35 -18.29
CA GLN A 59 1.77 -21.56 -16.90
C GLN A 59 1.23 -20.47 -15.96
N PHE A 60 0.98 -19.27 -16.48
CA PHE A 60 0.46 -18.17 -15.67
C PHE A 60 -1.03 -18.31 -15.33
N GLN A 61 -1.83 -18.94 -16.20
CA GLN A 61 -3.29 -18.98 -16.06
C GLN A 61 -3.76 -19.58 -14.71
N PRO A 62 -3.22 -20.72 -14.23
CA PRO A 62 -3.59 -21.24 -12.92
C PRO A 62 -3.19 -20.30 -11.76
N LEU A 63 -2.02 -19.66 -11.84
CA LEU A 63 -1.54 -18.72 -10.83
C LEU A 63 -2.43 -17.48 -10.75
N LEU A 64 -2.70 -16.84 -11.89
CA LEU A 64 -3.59 -15.68 -11.99
C LEU A 64 -4.96 -16.00 -11.44
N LYS A 65 -5.53 -17.15 -11.82
CA LYS A 65 -6.84 -17.57 -11.34
C LYS A 65 -6.84 -17.73 -9.83
N SER A 66 -5.84 -18.42 -9.27
CA SER A 66 -5.74 -18.65 -7.83
C SER A 66 -5.60 -17.33 -7.06
N LEU A 67 -4.67 -16.45 -7.47
CA LEU A 67 -4.49 -15.12 -6.87
C LEU A 67 -5.78 -14.29 -6.95
N SER A 68 -6.42 -14.25 -8.11
CA SER A 68 -7.65 -13.47 -8.31
C SER A 68 -8.80 -14.00 -7.47
N ASP A 69 -9.01 -15.32 -7.43
CA ASP A 69 -10.10 -15.94 -6.68
C ASP A 69 -9.90 -15.76 -5.17
N SER A 70 -8.70 -16.03 -4.65
CA SER A 70 -8.39 -15.88 -3.23
C SER A 70 -8.63 -14.44 -2.75
N ASN A 71 -8.09 -13.45 -3.46
CA ASN A 71 -8.20 -12.05 -3.06
C ASN A 71 -9.61 -11.50 -3.27
N ARG A 72 -10.31 -11.87 -4.35
CA ARG A 72 -11.72 -11.48 -4.55
C ARG A 72 -12.65 -12.06 -3.48
N ASN A 73 -12.42 -13.31 -3.08
CA ASN A 73 -13.27 -13.96 -2.08
C ASN A 73 -13.07 -13.38 -0.68
N LYS A 74 -11.81 -13.08 -0.31
CA LYS A 74 -11.48 -12.51 1.00
C LYS A 74 -11.79 -11.01 1.07
N PHE A 75 -11.49 -10.26 0.00
CA PHE A 75 -11.56 -8.81 -0.06
C PHE A 75 -12.35 -8.31 -1.28
N PRO A 76 -13.66 -8.59 -1.37
CA PRO A 76 -14.47 -8.19 -2.52
C PRO A 76 -14.49 -6.68 -2.75
N THR A 77 -14.54 -5.89 -1.68
CA THR A 77 -14.54 -4.41 -1.76
C THR A 77 -13.24 -3.86 -2.34
N TYR A 78 -12.08 -4.39 -1.94
CA TYR A 78 -10.78 -3.94 -2.46
C TYR A 78 -10.55 -4.46 -3.88
N TRP A 79 -11.11 -5.64 -4.20
CA TRP A 79 -11.13 -6.12 -5.58
C TRP A 79 -11.94 -5.17 -6.48
N ASP A 80 -13.11 -4.75 -6.03
CA ASP A 80 -13.94 -3.77 -6.73
C ASP A 80 -13.25 -2.42 -6.87
N GLU A 81 -12.51 -1.98 -5.84
CA GLU A 81 -11.66 -0.79 -5.91
C GLU A 81 -10.61 -0.88 -7.01
N LEU A 82 -9.91 -2.03 -7.13
CA LEU A 82 -8.97 -2.29 -8.23
C LEU A 82 -9.64 -2.20 -9.61
N LEU A 83 -10.86 -2.74 -9.75
CA LEU A 83 -11.64 -2.66 -10.99
C LEU A 83 -12.06 -1.21 -11.31
N GLY A 84 -12.47 -0.46 -10.29
CA GLY A 84 -12.77 0.96 -10.40
C GLY A 84 -11.56 1.74 -10.91
N THR A 85 -10.39 1.52 -10.32
CA THR A 85 -9.12 2.17 -10.71
C THR A 85 -8.78 1.89 -12.16
N ALA A 86 -8.96 0.65 -12.63
CA ALA A 86 -8.74 0.30 -14.04
C ALA A 86 -9.66 1.07 -14.97
N GLN A 87 -10.95 1.13 -14.64
CA GLN A 87 -11.93 1.87 -15.45
C GLN A 87 -11.67 3.38 -15.43
N GLY A 88 -11.46 3.97 -14.25
CA GLY A 88 -11.22 5.40 -14.10
C GLY A 88 -9.97 5.88 -14.83
N SER A 89 -8.92 5.05 -14.84
CA SER A 89 -7.68 5.35 -15.56
C SER A 89 -7.73 4.98 -17.04
N GLY A 90 -8.74 4.22 -17.48
CA GLY A 90 -8.91 3.75 -18.85
C GLY A 90 -7.81 2.76 -19.29
N VAL A 91 -7.36 1.91 -18.37
CA VAL A 91 -6.31 0.90 -18.63
C VAL A 91 -6.89 -0.50 -18.49
N ALA A 92 -6.20 -1.51 -19.04
CA ALA A 92 -6.64 -2.89 -18.92
C ALA A 92 -6.58 -3.37 -17.46
N VAL A 93 -7.64 -4.01 -16.97
CA VAL A 93 -7.71 -4.59 -15.62
C VAL A 93 -6.54 -5.53 -15.34
N LEU A 94 -6.14 -6.35 -16.32
CA LEU A 94 -5.00 -7.26 -16.19
C LEU A 94 -3.72 -6.51 -15.80
N ASN A 95 -3.47 -5.32 -16.34
CA ASN A 95 -2.26 -4.57 -16.02
C ASN A 95 -2.22 -4.16 -14.55
N LEU A 96 -3.36 -3.73 -13.98
CA LEU A 96 -3.41 -3.38 -12.56
C LEU A 96 -3.34 -4.62 -11.66
N ILE A 97 -3.95 -5.74 -12.07
CA ILE A 97 -3.79 -7.02 -11.38
C ILE A 97 -2.31 -7.43 -11.33
N LEU A 98 -1.59 -7.31 -12.46
CA LEU A 98 -0.15 -7.63 -12.52
C LEU A 98 0.68 -6.73 -11.61
N LEU A 99 0.38 -5.41 -11.56
CA LEU A 99 1.08 -4.50 -10.63
C LEU A 99 0.83 -4.87 -9.16
N ASN A 100 -0.42 -5.11 -8.78
CA ASN A 100 -0.79 -5.40 -7.39
C ASN A 100 -0.39 -6.80 -6.92
N PHE A 101 -0.08 -7.70 -7.85
CA PHE A 101 0.47 -9.02 -7.56
C PHE A 101 1.92 -9.18 -8.02
N ARG A 102 2.65 -8.08 -8.28
CA ARG A 102 4.03 -8.12 -8.78
C ARG A 102 4.88 -9.09 -7.97
N LYS A 103 4.78 -9.03 -6.65
CA LYS A 103 5.66 -9.76 -5.73
C LYS A 103 5.21 -11.20 -5.50
N GLU A 104 3.93 -11.46 -5.70
CA GLU A 104 3.35 -12.80 -5.71
C GLU A 104 3.59 -13.53 -7.04
N ILE A 105 3.91 -12.81 -8.12
CA ILE A 105 4.14 -13.36 -9.46
C ILE A 105 5.62 -13.57 -9.74
N LEU A 106 6.48 -12.59 -9.43
CA LEU A 106 7.91 -12.61 -9.75
C LEU A 106 8.64 -13.91 -9.35
N PRO A 107 8.41 -14.50 -8.16
CA PRO A 107 9.07 -15.75 -7.76
C PRO A 107 8.78 -16.95 -8.67
N PHE A 108 7.70 -16.90 -9.46
CA PHE A 108 7.26 -18.00 -10.32
C PHE A 108 7.61 -17.80 -11.80
N ILE A 109 8.27 -16.70 -12.17
CA ILE A 109 8.73 -16.47 -13.53
C ILE A 109 9.95 -17.37 -13.79
N PRO A 110 9.94 -18.23 -14.83
CA PRO A 110 11.09 -19.07 -15.15
C PRO A 110 12.34 -18.24 -15.44
N LYS A 111 13.46 -18.55 -14.78
CA LYS A 111 14.75 -17.87 -14.95
C LYS A 111 15.32 -17.94 -16.38
N THR A 112 14.82 -18.86 -17.21
CA THR A 112 15.18 -18.99 -18.63
C THR A 112 14.34 -18.10 -19.56
N ALA A 113 13.25 -17.51 -19.06
CA ALA A 113 12.39 -16.60 -19.82
C ALA A 113 12.89 -15.14 -19.80
N THR A 114 13.87 -14.83 -18.94
CA THR A 114 14.51 -13.52 -18.87
C THR A 114 15.71 -13.47 -19.80
N ASN A 115 15.52 -13.01 -21.04
CA ASN A 115 16.61 -12.70 -22.01
C ASN A 115 17.41 -11.44 -21.64
N SER A 116 17.34 -11.00 -20.39
CA SER A 116 17.83 -9.71 -19.95
C SER A 116 18.86 -9.90 -18.84
N ASN A 117 20.05 -9.33 -19.03
CA ASN A 117 21.04 -9.00 -17.99
C ASN A 117 20.50 -7.99 -16.97
N VAL A 118 19.18 -7.93 -16.77
CA VAL A 118 18.53 -7.13 -15.74
C VAL A 118 18.69 -7.95 -14.48
N ASP A 119 19.71 -7.60 -13.74
CA ASP A 119 20.01 -8.11 -12.42
C ASP A 119 18.70 -8.15 -11.60
N HIS A 120 18.46 -9.26 -10.90
CA HIS A 120 17.28 -9.46 -10.05
C HIS A 120 17.20 -8.46 -8.87
N THR A 121 18.07 -7.45 -8.87
CA THR A 121 18.28 -6.38 -7.90
C THR A 121 17.45 -5.13 -8.18
N THR A 122 16.45 -5.21 -9.07
CA THR A 122 15.58 -4.08 -9.46
C THR A 122 14.26 -4.04 -8.68
N ASP A 123 14.33 -4.41 -7.41
CA ASP A 123 13.20 -4.36 -6.49
C ASP A 123 13.14 -3.01 -5.74
N ASP A 124 11.91 -2.59 -5.41
CA ASP A 124 11.60 -1.69 -4.30
C ASP A 124 12.25 -2.21 -3.01
N ASP A 125 13.06 -1.36 -2.39
CA ASP A 125 13.74 -1.58 -1.13
C ASP A 125 13.27 -0.52 -0.12
N CYS A 126 13.42 -0.81 1.16
CA CYS A 126 12.93 0.09 2.21
C CYS A 126 13.89 0.08 3.39
N PHE A 127 14.01 1.19 4.10
CA PHE A 127 14.77 1.24 5.35
C PHE A 127 13.96 1.90 6.46
N ASP A 128 13.74 1.20 7.56
CA ASP A 128 13.09 1.75 8.75
C ASP A 128 14.06 1.97 9.91
N VAL A 129 13.74 2.99 10.70
CA VAL A 129 14.20 3.18 12.07
C VAL A 129 13.01 3.40 13.00
N LEU A 130 12.94 2.61 14.07
CA LEU A 130 11.87 2.63 15.06
C LEU A 130 12.47 2.79 16.45
N VAL A 131 11.90 3.64 17.31
CA VAL A 131 12.26 3.73 18.72
C VAL A 131 11.07 4.13 19.57
N VAL A 132 10.98 3.57 20.77
CA VAL A 132 10.05 4.01 21.81
C VAL A 132 10.81 4.10 23.14
N SER A 133 11.22 5.30 23.52
CA SER A 133 11.86 5.60 24.80
C SER A 133 10.98 6.52 25.65
N GLU A 134 11.44 6.93 26.83
CA GLU A 134 10.75 7.94 27.63
C GLU A 134 10.76 9.33 26.96
N SER A 135 11.77 9.62 26.15
CA SER A 135 11.99 10.96 25.57
C SER A 135 11.55 11.08 24.11
N MET A 136 11.27 9.97 23.43
CA MET A 136 10.97 9.94 21.99
C MET A 136 10.23 8.67 21.59
N ALA A 137 9.20 8.80 20.76
CA ALA A 137 8.58 7.70 20.05
C ALA A 137 8.43 8.03 18.57
N ILE A 138 9.23 7.39 17.71
CA ILE A 138 9.31 7.67 16.27
C ILE A 138 9.36 6.37 15.48
N ALA A 139 8.67 6.36 14.34
CA ALA A 139 8.92 5.45 13.23
C ALA A 139 9.25 6.27 11.99
N ALA A 140 10.37 5.99 11.33
CA ALA A 140 10.74 6.66 10.10
C ALA A 140 11.20 5.67 9.05
N HIS A 141 10.88 5.96 7.80
CA HIS A 141 10.91 5.03 6.68
C HIS A 141 11.40 5.73 5.41
N ASN A 142 12.48 5.22 4.82
CA ASN A 142 12.85 5.53 3.43
C ASN A 142 12.14 4.54 2.51
N GLU A 143 11.37 5.07 1.57
CA GLU A 143 10.80 4.28 0.47
C GLU A 143 11.73 4.38 -0.74
N ASP A 144 12.45 3.31 -1.05
CA ASP A 144 13.37 3.25 -2.17
C ASP A 144 12.72 2.54 -3.36
N ALA A 145 12.59 3.26 -4.46
CA ALA A 145 11.90 2.74 -5.63
C ALA A 145 12.35 3.40 -6.93
N ASN A 146 11.79 2.92 -8.04
CA ASN A 146 11.90 3.60 -9.31
C ASN A 146 11.03 4.87 -9.30
N VAL A 147 11.55 5.97 -9.86
CA VAL A 147 10.88 7.29 -9.97
C VAL A 147 9.47 7.21 -10.60
N ALA A 148 9.18 6.17 -11.38
CA ALA A 148 7.83 5.92 -11.93
C ALA A 148 6.73 5.66 -10.87
N LEU A 149 7.09 5.54 -9.59
CA LEU A 149 6.23 5.11 -8.48
C LEU A 149 5.81 6.28 -7.56
N LEU A 150 5.39 7.41 -8.13
CA LEU A 150 4.95 8.55 -7.30
C LEU A 150 3.66 8.23 -6.53
N GLY A 151 3.72 8.53 -5.23
CA GLY A 151 2.69 8.32 -4.22
C GLY A 151 1.45 9.20 -4.38
N HIS A 152 0.31 8.74 -3.88
CA HIS A 152 -0.85 9.60 -3.60
C HIS A 152 -1.59 9.16 -2.34
N THR A 153 -2.22 10.15 -1.68
CA THR A 153 -3.12 9.99 -0.53
C THR A 153 -4.57 9.91 -0.99
N ALA A 154 -5.38 9.14 -0.28
CA ALA A 154 -6.83 9.03 -0.43
C ALA A 154 -7.47 9.00 0.96
N THR A 155 -8.64 9.62 1.11
CA THR A 155 -9.46 9.66 2.33
C THR A 155 -10.76 8.91 2.06
N LEU A 156 -11.38 8.29 3.07
CA LEU A 156 -12.73 7.71 2.98
C LEU A 156 -13.69 8.49 3.88
N SER A 157 -14.99 8.40 3.59
CA SER A 157 -16.01 9.24 4.23
C SER A 157 -17.21 8.42 4.71
N ASN A 158 -16.92 7.29 5.33
CA ASN A 158 -17.89 6.48 6.08
C ASN A 158 -17.53 6.51 7.58
N GLY A 159 -17.25 7.68 8.14
CA GLY A 159 -16.77 7.82 9.53
C GLY A 159 -15.34 7.28 9.77
N LEU A 160 -14.88 6.31 8.97
CA LEU A 160 -13.49 5.88 8.84
C LEU A 160 -12.83 6.68 7.72
N SER A 161 -11.62 7.17 7.98
CA SER A 161 -10.81 7.90 7.01
C SER A 161 -9.35 7.54 7.19
N PHE A 162 -8.64 7.34 6.09
CA PHE A 162 -7.20 7.07 6.11
C PHE A 162 -6.42 8.05 5.23
N THR A 163 -5.10 7.93 5.30
CA THR A 163 -4.14 8.56 4.41
C THR A 163 -3.05 7.54 4.15
N ALA A 164 -2.67 7.36 2.90
CA ALA A 164 -1.63 6.41 2.51
C ALA A 164 -0.67 7.05 1.50
N TYR A 165 0.55 6.54 1.44
CA TYR A 165 1.44 6.72 0.30
C TYR A 165 1.25 5.52 -0.63
N THR A 166 0.96 5.80 -1.91
CA THR A 166 0.45 4.78 -2.85
C THR A 166 1.04 4.93 -4.25
N TYR A 167 1.68 3.88 -4.75
CA TYR A 167 2.16 3.81 -6.11
C TYR A 167 1.01 3.87 -7.12
N ALA A 168 1.19 4.64 -8.19
CA ALA A 168 0.18 4.80 -9.22
C ALA A 168 -0.31 3.44 -9.75
N GLY A 169 -1.60 3.14 -9.59
CA GLY A 169 -2.23 1.92 -10.09
C GLY A 169 -2.24 0.75 -9.10
N GLU A 170 -1.67 0.92 -7.92
CA GLU A 170 -1.82 -0.01 -6.80
C GLU A 170 -3.01 0.39 -5.91
N LEU A 171 -3.52 -0.58 -5.15
CA LEU A 171 -4.44 -0.30 -4.05
C LEU A 171 -3.76 0.64 -3.04
N PRO A 172 -4.52 1.51 -2.36
CA PRO A 172 -3.97 2.38 -1.33
C PRO A 172 -3.15 1.60 -0.31
N SER A 173 -1.91 2.06 -0.12
CA SER A 173 -0.78 1.46 0.60
C SER A 173 0.18 0.60 -0.24
N CYS A 174 1.42 1.08 -0.29
CA CYS A 174 2.59 0.34 -0.76
C CYS A 174 3.87 0.65 0.05
N ALA A 175 3.79 1.57 1.03
CA ALA A 175 4.94 2.08 1.79
C ALA A 175 4.54 2.40 3.25
N PHE A 176 3.62 3.35 3.43
CA PHE A 176 3.13 3.74 4.76
C PHE A 176 1.74 4.39 4.69
N GLY A 177 1.07 4.47 5.83
CA GLY A 177 -0.21 5.16 5.96
C GLY A 177 -0.71 5.22 7.40
N PHE A 178 -1.79 5.97 7.62
CA PHE A 178 -2.45 6.11 8.91
C PHE A 178 -3.96 6.29 8.74
N ASN A 179 -4.72 6.09 9.82
CA ASN A 179 -6.16 6.30 9.84
C ASN A 179 -6.62 7.16 11.03
N ASN A 180 -7.91 7.50 11.01
CA ASN A 180 -8.54 8.30 12.06
C ASN A 180 -8.86 7.55 13.35
N HIS A 181 -8.48 6.27 13.46
CA HIS A 181 -8.45 5.55 14.74
C HIS A 181 -7.13 5.73 15.49
N GLY A 182 -6.20 6.52 14.95
CA GLY A 182 -4.89 6.73 15.56
C GLY A 182 -3.94 5.56 15.34
N LEU A 183 -4.17 4.74 14.30
CA LEU A 183 -3.22 3.74 13.85
C LEU A 183 -2.46 4.22 12.63
N ALA A 184 -1.19 3.85 12.57
CA ALA A 184 -0.35 4.02 11.41
C ALA A 184 0.46 2.76 11.15
N PHE A 185 1.05 2.66 9.96
CA PHE A 185 2.05 1.66 9.67
C PHE A 185 3.06 2.14 8.64
N THR A 186 4.26 1.56 8.70
CA THR A 186 5.21 1.47 7.58
C THR A 186 5.39 0.00 7.23
N LEU A 187 5.90 -0.30 6.03
CA LEU A 187 6.04 -1.68 5.59
C LEU A 187 7.26 -1.90 4.71
N ASN A 188 7.88 -3.08 4.83
CA ASN A 188 9.01 -3.50 4.01
C ASN A 188 8.74 -4.86 3.38
N SER A 189 9.10 -4.99 2.10
CA SER A 189 9.19 -6.29 1.44
C SER A 189 10.30 -7.13 2.06
N VAL A 190 9.99 -8.36 2.50
CA VAL A 190 10.96 -9.34 3.02
C VAL A 190 10.83 -10.66 2.27
N PRO A 191 11.60 -10.87 1.19
CA PRO A 191 11.42 -12.04 0.33
C PRO A 191 11.92 -13.32 1.02
N PRO A 192 11.04 -14.30 1.28
CA PRO A 192 11.47 -15.61 1.71
C PRO A 192 12.06 -16.39 0.51
N SER A 193 12.73 -17.51 0.76
CA SER A 193 13.18 -18.41 -0.31
C SER A 193 12.00 -18.98 -1.09
N GLU A 194 12.18 -19.34 -2.36
CA GLU A 194 11.08 -19.80 -3.25
C GLU A 194 10.27 -20.98 -2.66
N ASN A 195 10.91 -21.90 -1.94
CA ASN A 195 10.27 -23.06 -1.28
C ASN A 195 9.36 -22.68 -0.10
N GLU A 196 9.48 -21.47 0.41
CA GLU A 196 8.71 -20.96 1.53
C GLU A 196 7.40 -20.28 1.10
N ILE A 197 7.26 -20.00 -0.19
CA ILE A 197 6.15 -19.25 -0.78
C ILE A 197 4.98 -20.19 -1.09
N VAL A 198 3.77 -19.75 -0.76
CA VAL A 198 2.53 -20.40 -1.22
C VAL A 198 1.97 -19.61 -2.40
N SER A 199 1.90 -20.25 -3.56
CA SER A 199 1.34 -19.62 -4.77
C SER A 199 -0.17 -19.40 -4.62
N GLY A 200 -0.64 -18.23 -5.05
CA GLY A 200 -2.08 -18.00 -5.18
C GLY A 200 -2.85 -17.66 -3.90
N ALA A 201 -2.17 -17.38 -2.79
CA ALA A 201 -2.83 -16.90 -1.57
C ALA A 201 -3.07 -15.37 -1.62
N ILE A 202 -3.24 -14.72 -0.47
CA ILE A 202 -3.56 -13.28 -0.43
C ILE A 202 -2.34 -12.42 -0.77
N GLY A 203 -2.52 -11.42 -1.64
CA GLY A 203 -1.46 -10.50 -2.03
C GLY A 203 -1.22 -9.42 -0.98
N ARG A 204 0.04 -9.00 -0.80
CA ARG A 204 0.45 -8.06 0.24
C ARG A 204 -0.31 -6.73 0.17
N ASN A 205 -0.57 -6.21 -1.03
CA ASN A 205 -1.26 -4.92 -1.22
C ASN A 205 -2.71 -4.95 -0.71
N PHE A 206 -3.36 -6.12 -0.74
CA PHE A 206 -4.70 -6.28 -0.16
C PHE A 206 -4.65 -6.29 1.36
N ILE A 207 -3.61 -6.87 1.95
CA ILE A 207 -3.40 -6.91 3.40
C ILE A 207 -3.08 -5.52 3.93
N SER A 208 -2.15 -4.81 3.31
CA SER A 208 -1.80 -3.45 3.70
C SER A 208 -2.97 -2.47 3.50
N ARG A 209 -3.77 -2.66 2.44
CA ARG A 209 -5.01 -1.89 2.26
C ARG A 209 -6.00 -2.12 3.40
N ASP A 210 -6.11 -3.37 3.86
CA ASP A 210 -6.97 -3.75 4.99
C ASP A 210 -6.52 -3.13 6.32
N LEU A 211 -5.20 -3.00 6.53
CA LEU A 211 -4.63 -2.37 7.72
C LEU A 211 -5.02 -0.89 7.88
N LEU A 212 -5.26 -0.18 6.77
CA LEU A 212 -5.74 1.21 6.82
C LEU A 212 -7.13 1.33 7.47
N GLU A 213 -7.87 0.22 7.56
CA GLU A 213 -9.21 0.17 8.19
C GLU A 213 -9.19 -0.42 9.60
N ALA A 214 -8.00 -0.68 10.16
CA ALA A 214 -7.87 -1.25 11.49
C ALA A 214 -8.28 -0.26 12.59
N THR A 215 -9.02 -0.73 13.59
CA THR A 215 -9.57 0.15 14.66
C THR A 215 -8.75 0.16 15.94
N SER A 216 -7.83 -0.80 16.10
CA SER A 216 -6.89 -0.89 17.22
C SER A 216 -5.67 -1.74 16.83
N MET A 217 -4.60 -1.69 17.63
CA MET A 217 -3.43 -2.56 17.45
C MET A 217 -3.81 -4.05 17.40
N ASP A 218 -4.74 -4.49 18.24
CA ASP A 218 -5.21 -5.87 18.28
C ASP A 218 -6.04 -6.25 17.03
N ASP A 219 -6.83 -5.32 16.50
CA ASP A 219 -7.54 -5.51 15.23
C ASP A 219 -6.55 -5.63 14.07
N ALA A 220 -5.52 -4.77 14.02
CA ALA A 220 -4.46 -4.84 13.02
C ALA A 220 -3.72 -6.19 13.05
N LEU A 221 -3.36 -6.68 14.25
CA LEU A 221 -2.77 -8.02 14.41
C LEU A 221 -3.73 -9.13 13.96
N THR A 222 -5.02 -9.04 14.30
CA THR A 222 -6.04 -10.02 13.89
C THR A 222 -6.19 -10.07 12.36
N ARG A 223 -6.18 -8.91 11.70
CA ARG A 223 -6.21 -8.81 10.24
C ARG A 223 -5.00 -9.49 9.61
N ILE A 224 -3.80 -9.23 10.12
CA ILE A 224 -2.57 -9.90 9.68
C ILE A 224 -2.64 -11.41 9.88
N HIS A 225 -2.98 -11.89 11.09
CA HIS A 225 -3.04 -13.32 11.38
C HIS A 225 -4.08 -14.06 10.53
N SER A 226 -5.19 -13.41 10.17
CA SER A 226 -6.26 -14.02 9.37
C SER A 226 -6.07 -13.87 7.84
N SER A 227 -4.98 -13.22 7.42
CA SER A 227 -4.75 -12.83 6.03
C SER A 227 -4.39 -13.98 5.10
N ASN A 228 -3.66 -15.00 5.58
CA ASN A 228 -3.08 -16.05 4.73
C ASN A 228 -2.26 -15.46 3.56
N ALA A 229 -1.24 -14.68 3.88
CA ALA A 229 -0.37 -14.02 2.92
C ALA A 229 0.34 -15.01 1.97
N SER A 230 0.44 -14.64 0.70
CA SER A 230 1.12 -15.43 -0.33
C SER A 230 2.64 -15.34 -0.21
N ILE A 231 3.17 -14.17 0.11
CA ILE A 231 4.60 -13.91 0.27
C ILE A 231 4.88 -13.15 1.56
N GLY A 232 6.15 -13.06 1.91
CA GLY A 232 6.65 -12.38 3.09
C GLY A 232 6.48 -10.86 3.11
N HIS A 233 6.23 -10.33 4.31
CA HIS A 233 6.19 -8.90 4.55
C HIS A 233 6.52 -8.53 6.01
N SER A 234 7.11 -7.35 6.21
CA SER A 234 7.36 -6.76 7.52
C SER A 234 6.46 -5.53 7.67
N TYR A 235 5.63 -5.49 8.70
CA TYR A 235 4.76 -4.36 9.03
C TYR A 235 5.19 -3.74 10.34
N ASN A 236 5.42 -2.43 10.36
CA ASN A 236 5.62 -1.68 11.59
C ASN A 236 4.30 -1.06 12.00
N LEU A 237 3.52 -1.75 12.83
CA LEU A 237 2.25 -1.27 13.35
C LEU A 237 2.50 -0.24 14.44
N ILE A 238 1.80 0.89 14.34
CA ILE A 238 2.00 2.05 15.21
C ILE A 238 0.64 2.44 15.80
N ASP A 239 0.57 2.51 17.12
CA ASP A 239 -0.60 3.03 17.84
C ASP A 239 -0.20 4.34 18.53
N ILE A 240 -0.68 5.45 17.96
CA ILE A 240 -0.39 6.80 18.43
C ILE A 240 -0.92 6.99 19.86
N SER A 241 -2.09 6.44 20.15
CA SER A 241 -2.80 6.65 21.41
C SER A 241 -2.13 5.93 22.58
N THR A 242 -1.57 4.75 22.36
CA THR A 242 -0.85 3.98 23.37
C THR A 242 0.66 4.18 23.32
N ARG A 243 1.15 4.90 22.31
CA ARG A 243 2.57 5.20 22.09
C ARG A 243 3.39 3.91 21.93
N ARG A 244 2.84 2.96 21.17
CA ARG A 244 3.40 1.62 20.95
C ARG A 244 3.73 1.41 19.48
N ILE A 245 4.82 0.67 19.24
CA ILE A 245 5.23 0.23 17.91
C ILE A 245 5.52 -1.27 17.98
N LEU A 246 4.90 -2.04 17.08
CA LEU A 246 5.15 -3.47 16.88
C LEU A 246 5.73 -3.68 15.48
N ASN A 247 6.88 -4.34 15.38
CA ASN A 247 7.33 -4.92 14.12
C ASN A 247 6.72 -6.33 13.98
N VAL A 248 6.07 -6.59 12.86
CA VAL A 248 5.35 -7.83 12.57
C VAL A 248 5.88 -8.42 11.28
N GLU A 249 6.65 -9.49 11.39
CA GLU A 249 7.15 -10.24 10.25
C GLU A 249 6.19 -11.38 9.92
N THR A 250 5.81 -11.46 8.64
CA THR A 250 4.83 -12.41 8.13
C THR A 250 5.43 -13.21 6.99
N ALA A 251 5.02 -14.45 6.85
CA ALA A 251 5.32 -15.30 5.71
C ALA A 251 4.12 -16.21 5.41
N SER A 252 4.16 -16.87 4.26
CA SER A 252 3.13 -17.83 3.86
C SER A 252 2.93 -18.93 4.90
N ARG A 253 1.76 -19.59 4.84
CA ARG A 253 1.34 -20.64 5.78
C ARG A 253 1.08 -20.08 7.20
N ASP A 254 0.46 -18.91 7.27
CA ASP A 254 0.03 -18.23 8.50
C ASP A 254 1.15 -18.04 9.54
N ARG A 255 2.39 -17.89 9.06
CA ARG A 255 3.55 -17.68 9.93
C ARG A 255 3.70 -16.20 10.22
N VAL A 256 3.65 -15.88 11.50
CA VAL A 256 3.74 -14.51 11.99
C VAL A 256 4.68 -14.50 13.19
N SER A 257 5.56 -13.51 13.25
CA SER A 257 6.33 -13.18 14.44
C SER A 257 6.08 -11.72 14.78
N VAL A 258 5.97 -11.40 16.07
CA VAL A 258 5.69 -10.05 16.56
C VAL A 258 6.80 -9.65 17.53
N LYS A 259 7.33 -8.44 17.35
CA LYS A 259 8.35 -7.86 18.22
C LYS A 259 7.94 -6.45 18.60
N GLU A 260 7.85 -6.19 19.90
CA GLU A 260 7.62 -4.84 20.41
C GLU A 260 8.92 -4.03 20.40
N VAL A 261 8.82 -2.78 19.92
CA VAL A 261 9.93 -1.84 19.85
C VAL A 261 10.02 -1.08 21.18
N GLY A 262 11.24 -0.91 21.69
CA GLY A 262 11.50 -0.19 22.93
C GLY A 262 12.59 0.87 22.77
N ALA A 263 13.28 1.18 23.88
CA ALA A 263 14.24 2.28 23.93
C ALA A 263 15.52 2.01 23.14
N ILE A 264 15.83 0.73 22.84
CA ILE A 264 16.90 0.37 21.91
C ILE A 264 16.32 0.49 20.50
N PRO A 265 16.86 1.39 19.65
CA PRO A 265 16.35 1.57 18.30
C PRO A 265 16.40 0.26 17.50
N PHE A 266 15.31 -0.01 16.80
CA PHE A 266 15.15 -1.16 15.92
C PHE A 266 15.26 -0.69 14.47
N PHE A 267 16.08 -1.38 13.70
CA PHE A 267 16.28 -1.12 12.28
C PHE A 267 15.74 -2.28 11.48
N HIS A 268 15.00 -1.99 10.42
CA HIS A 268 14.47 -2.99 9.52
C HIS A 268 14.78 -2.61 8.08
N ALA A 269 15.14 -3.59 7.27
CA ALA A 269 15.41 -3.41 5.85
C ALA A 269 14.58 -4.45 5.09
N ASN A 270 15.15 -5.17 4.13
CA ASN A 270 14.40 -6.13 3.31
C ASN A 270 14.77 -7.58 3.63
N MET A 271 15.07 -7.88 4.91
CA MET A 271 15.35 -9.23 5.41
C MET A 271 14.63 -9.50 6.73
N TYR A 272 14.22 -10.74 6.95
CA TYR A 272 13.67 -11.19 8.22
C TYR A 272 14.73 -11.16 9.33
N LEU A 273 14.35 -10.65 10.49
CA LEU A 273 15.19 -10.47 11.67
C LEU A 273 14.78 -11.37 12.81
N HIS A 274 13.49 -11.68 12.96
CA HIS A 274 13.00 -12.45 14.11
C HIS A 274 12.07 -13.61 13.75
N LEU A 275 11.37 -13.57 12.61
CA LEU A 275 10.71 -14.75 12.05
C LEU A 275 11.76 -15.68 11.43
N GLN A 276 11.86 -16.90 11.98
CA GLN A 276 12.83 -17.89 11.51
C GLN A 276 12.29 -18.62 10.27
N ILE A 277 12.81 -18.27 9.11
CA ILE A 277 12.41 -18.82 7.81
C ILE A 277 13.60 -18.86 6.86
N GLN A 278 13.58 -19.76 5.88
CA GLN A 278 14.54 -19.68 4.78
C GLN A 278 14.25 -18.43 3.95
N GLN A 279 15.25 -17.57 3.78
CA GLN A 279 15.09 -16.29 3.13
C GLN A 279 16.21 -16.04 2.13
N VAL A 280 15.94 -15.14 1.18
CA VAL A 280 16.97 -14.65 0.27
C VAL A 280 17.98 -13.83 1.06
N ARG A 281 19.27 -14.10 0.85
CA ARG A 281 20.33 -13.29 1.45
C ARG A 281 20.53 -12.06 0.58
N ASP A 282 20.16 -10.90 1.11
CA ASP A 282 20.31 -9.62 0.42
C ASP A 282 21.52 -8.83 0.94
N GLU A 283 22.48 -8.54 0.06
CA GLU A 283 23.68 -7.78 0.41
C GLU A 283 23.35 -6.34 0.79
N ASN A 284 22.35 -5.73 0.13
CA ASN A 284 21.92 -4.35 0.37
C ASN A 284 21.44 -4.19 1.82
N SER A 285 20.44 -4.98 2.21
CA SER A 285 19.87 -5.01 3.56
C SER A 285 20.93 -5.27 4.63
N LEU A 286 21.84 -6.22 4.41
CA LEU A 286 22.90 -6.52 5.37
C LEU A 286 23.86 -5.34 5.59
N ARG A 287 24.19 -4.62 4.52
CA ARG A 287 25.08 -3.44 4.62
C ARG A 287 24.38 -2.26 5.28
N ARG A 288 23.13 -1.96 4.90
CA ARG A 288 22.33 -0.89 5.52
C ARG A 288 22.11 -1.16 7.02
N GLN A 289 21.80 -2.39 7.43
CA GLN A 289 21.69 -2.75 8.84
C GLN A 289 23.01 -2.59 9.60
N LYS A 290 24.13 -3.04 9.02
CA LYS A 290 25.46 -2.86 9.63
C LYS A 290 25.83 -1.39 9.76
N ARG A 291 25.58 -0.60 8.72
CA ARG A 291 25.84 0.84 8.72
C ARG A 291 25.02 1.53 9.80
N ALA A 292 23.73 1.20 9.86
CA ALA A 292 22.83 1.74 10.87
C ALA A 292 23.33 1.43 12.27
N ALA A 293 23.84 0.23 12.56
CA ALA A 293 24.38 -0.11 13.88
C ALA A 293 25.54 0.81 14.35
N LEU A 294 26.30 1.43 13.44
CA LEU A 294 27.48 2.24 13.76
C LEU A 294 27.20 3.72 14.05
N LEU A 295 26.04 4.24 13.62
CA LEU A 295 25.77 5.69 13.66
C LEU A 295 25.14 6.15 14.99
N PRO A 296 25.15 7.46 15.32
CA PRO A 296 24.44 8.00 16.48
C PRO A 296 22.92 7.74 16.43
N LYS A 297 22.26 7.70 17.59
CA LYS A 297 20.84 7.30 17.74
C LYS A 297 20.11 7.96 18.91
N GLN A 298 20.60 9.11 19.36
CA GLN A 298 20.13 9.72 20.60
C GLN A 298 19.01 10.72 20.37
N SER A 299 18.88 11.23 19.14
CA SER A 299 17.92 12.27 18.80
C SER A 299 17.23 12.02 17.46
N LYS A 300 16.14 12.77 17.24
CA LYS A 300 15.41 12.82 15.96
C LYS A 300 16.33 13.27 14.82
N LEU A 301 17.23 14.22 15.10
CA LEU A 301 18.22 14.68 14.14
C LEU A 301 19.23 13.60 13.77
N ASP A 302 19.63 12.74 14.72
CA ASP A 302 20.49 11.59 14.44
C ASP A 302 19.78 10.61 13.51
N PHE A 303 18.48 10.35 13.70
CA PHE A 303 17.72 9.47 12.83
C PHE A 303 17.53 10.05 11.43
N LEU A 304 17.25 11.34 11.30
CA LEU A 304 17.19 12.00 9.98
C LEU A 304 18.56 11.96 9.28
N SER A 305 19.64 12.14 10.03
CA SER A 305 21.02 12.03 9.50
C SER A 305 21.34 10.60 9.06
N LEU A 306 20.92 9.59 9.84
CA LEU A 306 21.04 8.17 9.51
C LEU A 306 20.27 7.82 8.23
N LEU A 307 18.99 8.25 8.13
CA LEU A 307 18.16 8.04 6.95
C LEU A 307 18.70 8.76 5.71
N GLY A 308 19.51 9.80 5.92
CA GLY A 308 20.19 10.56 4.89
C GLY A 308 21.62 10.10 4.56
N ASP A 309 22.07 9.00 5.18
CA ASP A 309 23.44 8.51 5.07
C ASP A 309 23.73 7.94 3.68
N THR A 310 24.75 8.48 3.03
CA THR A 310 25.18 8.15 1.66
C THR A 310 26.58 7.56 1.62
N ASP A 311 27.06 6.96 2.72
CA ASP A 311 28.47 6.60 2.89
C ASP A 311 28.87 5.32 2.14
N ASP A 312 28.00 4.30 2.13
CA ASP A 312 28.24 3.11 1.30
C ASP A 312 28.04 3.47 -0.17
N THR A 313 29.07 3.25 -0.99
CA THR A 313 29.09 3.65 -2.40
C THR A 313 28.22 2.77 -3.29
N LYS A 314 27.84 1.58 -2.82
CA LYS A 314 27.01 0.61 -3.56
C LYS A 314 25.59 0.57 -3.03
N TYR A 315 25.45 0.59 -1.70
CA TYR A 315 24.19 0.37 -0.99
C TYR A 315 24.05 1.35 0.19
N PRO A 316 24.00 2.67 -0.09
CA PRO A 316 23.77 3.66 0.95
C PRO A 316 22.38 3.48 1.61
N ILE A 317 22.16 4.07 2.77
CA ILE A 317 20.82 4.08 3.40
C ILE A 317 19.90 5.04 2.64
N TYR A 318 20.43 6.19 2.21
CA TYR A 318 19.75 7.10 1.30
C TYR A 318 20.18 6.80 -0.14
N MET A 319 19.28 6.20 -0.92
CA MET A 319 19.55 5.72 -2.26
C MET A 319 19.55 6.88 -3.27
N THR A 320 20.68 7.05 -3.97
CA THR A 320 20.86 8.03 -5.07
C THR A 320 21.30 7.38 -6.37
N GLY A 321 21.29 6.04 -6.42
CA GLY A 321 21.83 5.27 -7.54
C GLY A 321 20.97 5.42 -8.80
N PRO A 322 21.50 5.08 -10.00
CA PRO A 322 20.80 5.33 -11.25
C PRO A 322 19.49 4.55 -11.42
N ILE A 323 19.27 3.50 -10.62
CA ILE A 323 18.15 2.55 -10.75
C ILE A 323 17.21 2.61 -9.55
N LEU A 324 17.76 2.70 -8.33
CA LEU A 324 17.02 2.71 -7.08
C LEU A 324 17.28 4.04 -6.37
N TYR A 325 16.21 4.76 -6.07
CA TYR A 325 16.23 6.09 -5.47
C TYR A 325 15.32 6.11 -4.25
N THR A 326 15.75 6.78 -3.18
CA THR A 326 14.83 7.14 -2.09
C THR A 326 13.85 8.18 -2.62
N LEU A 327 12.59 7.78 -2.80
CA LEU A 327 11.55 8.65 -3.35
C LEU A 327 11.11 9.69 -2.32
N CYS A 328 10.97 9.24 -1.07
CA CYS A 328 10.68 10.11 0.06
C CYS A 328 11.06 9.42 1.37
N THR A 329 11.15 10.23 2.42
CA THR A 329 11.21 9.74 3.80
C THR A 329 9.89 10.09 4.50
N GLY A 330 9.19 9.07 5.00
CA GLY A 330 8.06 9.23 5.91
C GLY A 330 8.54 9.18 7.36
N MET A 331 8.17 10.16 8.19
CA MET A 331 8.49 10.16 9.62
C MET A 331 7.23 10.36 10.44
N ILE A 332 6.85 9.31 11.15
CA ILE A 332 5.73 9.26 12.07
C ILE A 332 6.27 9.57 13.47
N ASP A 333 5.89 10.73 13.98
CA ASP A 333 6.21 11.19 15.33
C ASP A 333 4.99 10.96 16.22
N LEU A 334 5.10 10.01 17.16
CA LEU A 334 3.99 9.62 18.02
C LEU A 334 3.77 10.65 19.14
N ASP A 335 4.80 11.41 19.50
CA ASP A 335 4.72 12.44 20.54
C ASP A 335 4.07 13.72 20.00
N GLU A 336 4.36 14.07 18.75
CA GLU A 336 3.74 15.21 18.04
C GLU A 336 2.45 14.84 17.30
N GLU A 337 2.09 13.56 17.24
CA GLU A 337 0.95 13.02 16.48
C GLU A 337 0.99 13.45 15.00
N THR A 338 2.16 13.39 14.36
CA THR A 338 2.33 13.80 12.94
C THR A 338 2.97 12.74 12.05
N LEU A 339 2.57 12.71 10.77
CA LEU A 339 3.33 12.12 9.68
C LEU A 339 3.95 13.24 8.85
N SER A 340 5.29 13.32 8.83
CA SER A 340 6.06 14.21 7.97
C SER A 340 6.52 13.47 6.72
N ILE A 341 6.35 14.05 5.54
CA ILE A 341 6.91 13.55 4.28
C ILE A 341 8.01 14.51 3.83
N ILE A 342 9.20 13.96 3.61
CA ILE A 342 10.39 14.68 3.18
C ILE A 342 10.73 14.22 1.76
N GLU A 343 10.66 15.14 0.80
CA GLU A 343 11.18 14.91 -0.56
C GLU A 343 12.63 15.39 -0.60
N GLY A 344 13.55 14.52 -1.01
CA GLY A 344 14.98 14.78 -0.94
C GLY A 344 15.63 14.23 0.32
N ASN A 345 16.90 14.59 0.56
CA ASN A 345 17.69 13.94 1.60
C ASN A 345 17.24 14.40 3.00
N PRO A 346 16.78 13.49 3.88
CA PRO A 346 16.21 13.87 5.18
C PRO A 346 17.22 14.54 6.12
N LYS A 347 18.54 14.39 5.90
CA LYS A 347 19.55 15.12 6.68
C LYS A 347 19.56 16.63 6.45
N GLU A 348 18.97 17.09 5.35
CA GLU A 348 18.83 18.51 5.02
C GLU A 348 17.63 19.15 5.72
N GLY A 349 16.72 18.34 6.29
CA GLY A 349 15.62 18.80 7.12
C GLY A 349 14.47 19.51 6.40
N GLN A 350 14.42 19.46 5.05
CA GLN A 350 13.37 20.12 4.27
C GLN A 350 12.10 19.25 4.22
N VAL A 351 11.17 19.49 5.14
CA VAL A 351 9.90 18.77 5.17
C VAL A 351 8.94 19.34 4.11
N THR A 352 8.43 18.50 3.22
CA THR A 352 7.48 18.91 2.17
C THR A 352 6.06 18.95 2.69
N HIS A 353 5.64 17.93 3.46
CA HIS A 353 4.29 17.83 4.02
C HIS A 353 4.33 17.43 5.49
N VAL A 354 3.41 17.98 6.28
CA VAL A 354 3.14 17.56 7.66
C VAL A 354 1.65 17.31 7.79
N LEU A 355 1.30 16.06 8.10
CA LEU A 355 -0.07 15.60 8.26
C LEU A 355 -0.31 15.31 9.73
N LYS A 356 -1.37 15.89 10.30
CA LYS A 356 -1.78 15.56 11.68
C LYS A 356 -2.53 14.24 11.69
N MET A 357 -2.12 13.36 12.59
CA MET A 357 -2.85 12.14 12.92
C MET A 357 -3.81 12.47 14.07
N MET A 358 -5.02 11.94 14.03
CA MET A 358 -5.97 12.14 15.11
C MET A 358 -5.73 11.09 16.19
N SER A 359 -5.41 11.50 17.41
CA SER A 359 -5.56 10.62 18.57
C SER A 359 -7.02 10.64 19.05
N GLY A 360 -7.59 9.47 19.31
CA GLY A 360 -8.95 9.33 19.89
C GLY A 360 -9.12 9.99 21.27
N ARG A 361 -8.07 10.60 21.83
CA ARG A 361 -8.06 11.25 23.16
C ARG A 361 -8.97 12.49 23.23
N GLY A 362 -9.45 13.02 22.11
CA GLY A 362 -10.33 14.19 22.05
C GLY A 362 -11.83 13.93 22.20
N GLN A 363 -12.32 12.69 22.03
CA GLN A 363 -13.76 12.43 21.94
C GLN A 363 -14.48 12.14 23.28
N GLU A 364 -13.77 11.89 24.38
CA GLU A 364 -14.39 11.48 25.65
C GLU A 364 -14.50 12.59 26.73
N ARG A 365 -14.00 13.81 26.49
CA ARG A 365 -14.02 14.89 27.51
C ARG A 365 -15.10 15.98 27.32
N GLY A 366 -16.14 15.72 26.53
CA GLY A 366 -17.24 16.66 26.27
C GLY A 366 -18.58 16.36 26.95
N GLY A 367 -18.64 15.40 27.88
CA GLY A 367 -19.90 14.80 28.34
C GLY A 367 -20.25 14.97 29.82
N ARG A 368 -20.15 16.17 30.41
CA ARG A 368 -20.79 16.45 31.71
C ARG A 368 -21.41 17.85 31.79
N GLY A 369 -22.73 17.89 31.68
CA GLY A 369 -23.62 18.67 32.54
C GLY A 369 -23.71 20.18 32.34
N GLY A 370 -24.71 20.62 31.56
CA GLY A 370 -25.23 21.99 31.61
C GLY A 370 -26.62 22.08 30.99
N ARG A 371 -27.67 22.14 31.81
CA ARG A 371 -29.07 22.27 31.39
C ARG A 371 -29.41 23.70 30.95
N CYS A 372 -30.26 23.76 29.93
CA CYS A 372 -31.32 24.73 29.63
C CYS A 372 -30.96 26.13 29.10
N GLY A 373 -31.46 26.37 27.88
CA GLY A 373 -31.83 27.68 27.33
C GLY A 373 -32.28 27.55 25.87
N ARG A 374 -33.58 27.34 25.61
CA ARG A 374 -34.16 27.60 24.27
C ARG A 374 -34.23 29.12 24.08
N PRO A 375 -33.99 29.66 22.87
CA PRO A 375 -35.16 29.99 22.04
C PRO A 375 -34.98 29.93 20.51
N ARG A 376 -36.14 29.67 19.88
CA ARG A 376 -36.67 30.18 18.60
C ARG A 376 -36.11 29.69 17.25
N GLN A 377 -37.05 29.08 16.53
CA GLN A 377 -37.05 28.75 15.11
C GLN A 377 -36.87 30.00 14.24
N GLY A 378 -36.01 29.87 13.23
CA GLY A 378 -36.00 30.68 12.02
C GLY A 378 -35.86 29.72 10.85
N VAL A 379 -36.98 29.45 10.17
CA VAL A 379 -37.04 28.70 8.92
C VAL A 379 -36.57 29.64 7.81
N ASN A 380 -35.59 29.23 7.02
CA ASN A 380 -35.40 29.74 5.67
C ASN A 380 -35.18 28.54 4.76
N GLU A 381 -36.25 28.16 4.07
CA GLU A 381 -36.21 27.33 2.86
C GLU A 381 -35.41 28.07 1.79
N VAL A 382 -34.47 27.38 1.14
CA VAL A 382 -33.95 27.79 -0.16
C VAL A 382 -34.16 26.62 -1.12
N SER A 383 -34.90 26.95 -2.17
CA SER A 383 -35.45 26.10 -3.22
C SER A 383 -34.38 25.44 -4.09
N VAL A 384 -34.60 24.15 -4.36
CA VAL A 384 -33.88 23.33 -5.33
C VAL A 384 -34.30 23.78 -6.74
N HIS A 385 -33.33 24.20 -7.56
CA HIS A 385 -33.53 24.34 -9.00
C HIS A 385 -32.93 23.14 -9.72
N GLU A 386 -33.81 22.36 -10.34
CA GLU A 386 -33.50 21.31 -11.30
C GLU A 386 -32.82 21.91 -12.54
N VAL A 387 -31.73 21.30 -12.99
CA VAL A 387 -31.09 21.59 -14.28
C VAL A 387 -31.30 20.37 -15.18
N PRO A 388 -31.89 20.50 -16.39
CA PRO A 388 -32.18 19.37 -17.25
C PRO A 388 -30.91 18.83 -17.93
N VAL A 389 -30.85 17.50 -18.02
CA VAL A 389 -29.88 16.73 -18.80
C VAL A 389 -30.22 16.88 -20.29
N GLN A 390 -29.29 17.40 -21.09
CA GLN A 390 -29.32 17.29 -22.55
C GLN A 390 -28.44 16.12 -22.98
N GLU A 391 -29.08 15.14 -23.61
CA GLU A 391 -28.45 14.09 -24.40
C GLU A 391 -27.96 14.67 -25.73
N GLU A 392 -26.65 14.64 -25.98
CA GLU A 392 -26.12 14.77 -27.34
C GLU A 392 -25.38 13.49 -27.72
N GLY A 393 -25.94 12.78 -28.69
CA GLY A 393 -25.34 11.62 -29.32
C GLY A 393 -24.16 12.01 -30.21
N PHE A 394 -23.09 11.23 -30.13
CA PHE A 394 -22.00 11.29 -31.09
C PHE A 394 -21.82 9.96 -31.82
N ASN A 395 -21.82 10.09 -33.15
CA ASN A 395 -21.73 9.05 -34.15
C ASN A 395 -20.41 8.28 -34.11
N GLN A 396 -20.52 7.01 -34.49
CA GLN A 396 -19.42 6.09 -34.77
C GLN A 396 -18.59 6.55 -35.98
N ALA A 397 -17.26 6.47 -35.84
CA ALA A 397 -16.35 6.34 -36.97
C ALA A 397 -15.21 5.36 -36.63
N ASN A 398 -14.93 4.49 -37.59
CA ASN A 398 -14.07 3.30 -37.53
C ASN A 398 -12.60 3.58 -37.23
N ALA A 399 -11.99 2.73 -36.39
CA ALA A 399 -10.58 2.36 -36.53
C ALA A 399 -10.40 0.89 -36.10
N SER A 400 -10.05 0.05 -37.06
CA SER A 400 -9.80 -1.37 -36.90
C SER A 400 -8.45 -1.61 -36.21
N THR A 401 -8.46 -2.33 -35.09
CA THR A 401 -7.26 -3.05 -34.61
C THR A 401 -7.73 -4.38 -34.01
N LYS A 402 -7.22 -5.48 -34.58
CA LYS A 402 -7.55 -6.85 -34.15
C LYS A 402 -7.01 -7.06 -32.73
N GLN A 403 -7.88 -6.94 -31.73
CA GLN A 403 -7.65 -7.45 -30.38
C GLN A 403 -8.31 -8.83 -30.25
N THR A 404 -7.50 -9.82 -29.89
CA THR A 404 -7.94 -11.14 -29.46
C THR A 404 -8.74 -11.00 -28.17
N LYS A 405 -10.07 -11.10 -28.26
CA LYS A 405 -10.98 -11.18 -27.11
C LYS A 405 -10.64 -12.44 -26.29
N LEU A 406 -10.03 -12.28 -25.11
CA LEU A 406 -10.28 -13.23 -24.02
C LEU A 406 -11.72 -12.98 -23.54
N MET A 407 -12.64 -13.85 -23.96
CA MET A 407 -14.02 -13.82 -23.45
C MET A 407 -14.05 -14.47 -22.06
N TRP A 408 -14.40 -13.69 -21.04
CA TRP A 408 -14.79 -14.19 -19.72
C TRP A 408 -16.25 -14.68 -19.80
N PRO A 409 -16.60 -15.91 -19.38
CA PRO A 409 -17.99 -16.37 -19.42
C PRO A 409 -18.87 -15.57 -18.46
N SER A 410 -19.79 -14.78 -19.01
CA SER A 410 -20.86 -14.08 -18.31
C SER A 410 -22.09 -14.97 -18.20
N GLN A 411 -22.09 -15.94 -17.29
CA GLN A 411 -23.32 -16.62 -16.87
C GLN A 411 -23.21 -17.13 -15.44
N TRP A 412 -23.74 -16.41 -14.45
CA TRP A 412 -24.42 -17.02 -13.30
C TRP A 412 -25.49 -16.05 -12.80
N GLY A 413 -26.74 -16.42 -13.06
CA GLY A 413 -27.93 -15.61 -12.86
C GLY A 413 -28.41 -15.54 -11.41
N LYS A 414 -29.32 -14.58 -11.24
CA LYS A 414 -30.24 -14.37 -10.12
C LYS A 414 -30.66 -15.70 -9.46
N ARG A 415 -30.24 -15.96 -8.22
CA ARG A 415 -30.83 -17.03 -7.40
C ARG A 415 -31.99 -16.48 -6.56
N LYS A 416 -33.20 -16.93 -6.89
CA LYS A 416 -34.36 -16.91 -6.02
C LYS A 416 -34.16 -17.93 -4.89
N TYR A 417 -34.45 -17.52 -3.66
CA TYR A 417 -34.57 -18.39 -2.50
C TYR A 417 -35.72 -19.39 -2.69
N GLN A 418 -35.44 -20.69 -2.55
CA GLN A 418 -36.45 -21.68 -2.13
C GLN A 418 -35.83 -22.66 -1.14
N ASN A 419 -36.40 -22.66 0.07
CA ASN A 419 -36.20 -23.63 1.14
C ASN A 419 -36.62 -25.03 0.67
N LYS A 420 -35.74 -26.03 0.81
CA LYS A 420 -36.16 -27.42 1.04
C LYS A 420 -35.22 -28.10 2.05
N GLN A 421 -35.83 -28.54 3.14
CA GLN A 421 -35.27 -29.37 4.20
C GLN A 421 -34.80 -30.71 3.65
N PHE A 422 -33.61 -31.15 4.06
CA PHE A 422 -33.15 -32.53 3.93
C PHE A 422 -33.31 -33.26 5.27
N LYS A 423 -34.03 -34.40 5.25
CA LYS A 423 -33.94 -35.46 6.27
C LYS A 423 -33.01 -36.55 5.74
N PRO A 424 -32.17 -37.19 6.58
CA PRO A 424 -31.35 -38.32 6.17
C PRO A 424 -32.09 -39.65 6.38
N GLN A 425 -31.95 -40.58 5.43
CA GLN A 425 -32.27 -42.00 5.62
C GLN A 425 -31.03 -42.83 5.27
N TRP A 426 -30.74 -43.74 6.20
CA TRP A 426 -29.69 -44.75 6.17
C TRP A 426 -30.18 -46.06 5.52
N VAL A 427 -29.20 -46.96 5.30
CA VAL A 427 -29.25 -48.45 5.28
C VAL A 427 -29.15 -49.06 3.86
N PRO A 428 -28.48 -50.21 3.67
CA PRO A 428 -27.74 -51.05 4.64
C PRO A 428 -26.22 -50.95 4.59
#